data_AF-A0A7C9AED4-F1
#
_entry.id   AF-A0A7C9AED4-F1
#
_cell.length_a   1.000
_cell.length_b   1.000
_cell.length_c   1.000
_cell.angle_alpha   90.00
_cell.angle_beta   90.00
_cell.angle_gamma   90.00
#
_symmetry.space_group_name_H-M   'P 1'
#
loop_
_entity.id
_entity.type
_entity.pdbx_description
1 polymer ?
#
loop_
_entity_poly.entity_id
_entity_poly.type
_entity_poly.pdbx_seq_one_letter_code
_entity_poly.pdbx_strand_id
1 'polypeptide(L)'
;SFEEKFKDLSSAEKVEELKKLVAPHMLRRLKKDAMQNIPPKTEKMVPVELSPIQAEYYRAMLTKNYQILRNIGKGVPQQSMLNIVMQLRKVCNHPYLIPG
;
A
#
# COMPACT_ATOMS: atom_id res chain seq x y z
N SER A 1 32.12 -4.00 3.27
CA SER A 1 30.97 -4.89 3.50
C SER A 1 30.25 -5.19 2.19
N PHE A 2 29.53 -6.31 2.07
CA PHE A 2 28.70 -6.65 0.89
C PHE A 2 27.76 -5.49 0.48
N GLU A 3 27.17 -4.84 1.48
CA GLU A 3 26.29 -3.67 1.32
C GLU A 3 26.99 -2.47 0.69
N GLU A 4 28.28 -2.26 0.96
CA GLU A 4 29.06 -1.17 0.34
C GLU A 4 29.38 -1.48 -1.13
N LYS A 5 29.64 -2.75 -1.45
CA LYS A 5 29.98 -3.20 -2.81
C LYS A 5 28.79 -3.09 -3.76
N PHE A 6 27.59 -3.38 -3.27
CA PHE A 6 26.34 -3.41 -4.05
C PHE A 6 25.34 -2.31 -3.68
N LYS A 7 25.78 -1.24 -2.99
CA LYS A 7 24.94 -0.08 -2.62
C LYS A 7 24.31 0.60 -3.84
N ASP A 8 25.06 0.65 -4.93
CA ASP A 8 24.62 1.20 -6.21
C ASP A 8 24.79 0.15 -7.32
N LEU A 9 23.68 -0.17 -7.97
CA LEU A 9 23.53 -1.15 -9.05
C LEU A 9 23.35 -0.46 -10.42
N SER A 10 23.86 0.76 -10.58
CA SER A 10 23.82 1.54 -11.81
C SER A 10 24.50 0.87 -13.02
N SER A 11 25.50 0.01 -12.80
CA SER A 11 26.18 -0.75 -13.88
C SER A 11 25.61 -2.16 -14.04
N ALA A 12 25.40 -2.56 -15.30
CA ALA A 12 24.96 -3.91 -15.66
C ALA A 12 25.93 -5.00 -15.17
N GLU A 13 27.24 -4.71 -15.10
CA GLU A 13 28.26 -5.65 -14.64
C GLU A 13 28.08 -6.00 -13.16
N LYS A 14 27.82 -4.99 -12.32
CA LYS A 14 27.57 -5.19 -10.88
C LYS A 14 26.30 -6.01 -10.63
N VAL A 15 25.26 -5.78 -11.43
CA VAL A 15 24.02 -6.56 -11.37
C VAL A 15 24.30 -8.03 -11.68
N GLU A 16 25.15 -8.31 -12.68
CA GLU A 16 25.46 -9.68 -13.08
C GLU A 16 26.37 -10.38 -12.07
N GLU A 17 27.34 -9.68 -11.48
CA GLU A 17 28.15 -10.18 -10.37
C GLU A 17 27.26 -10.56 -9.17
N LEU A 18 26.34 -9.68 -8.79
CA LEU A 18 25.40 -9.93 -7.69
C LEU A 18 24.52 -11.15 -7.96
N LYS A 19 23.95 -11.25 -9.18
CA LYS A 19 23.13 -12.41 -9.56
C LYS A 19 23.90 -13.73 -9.41
N LYS A 20 25.17 -13.78 -9.84
CA LYS A 20 26.01 -14.98 -9.71
C LYS A 20 26.25 -15.37 -8.26
N LEU A 21 26.53 -14.38 -7.40
CA LEU A 21 26.74 -14.61 -5.96
C LEU A 21 25.48 -15.15 -5.27
N VAL A 22 24.29 -14.68 -5.66
CA VAL A 22 23.02 -15.03 -5.00
C VAL A 22 22.35 -16.25 -5.63
N ALA A 23 22.69 -16.61 -6.88
CA ALA A 23 22.13 -17.75 -7.62
C ALA A 23 22.05 -19.08 -6.84
N PRO A 24 23.08 -19.54 -6.09
CA PRO A 24 22.99 -20.80 -5.36
C PRO A 24 22.04 -20.75 -4.13
N HIS A 25 21.65 -19.56 -3.68
CA HIS A 25 20.83 -19.36 -2.48
C HIS A 25 19.41 -18.87 -2.76
N MET A 26 19.14 -18.39 -3.99
CA MET A 26 17.85 -17.80 -4.36
C MET A 26 17.33 -18.36 -5.67
N LEU A 27 16.15 -18.98 -5.62
CA LEU A 27 15.42 -19.37 -6.82
C LEU A 27 14.54 -18.22 -7.30
N ARG A 28 14.81 -17.73 -8.52
CA ARG A 28 13.98 -16.71 -9.19
C ARG A 28 13.59 -17.19 -10.59
N ARG A 29 12.29 -17.36 -10.83
CA ARG A 29 11.72 -17.72 -12.15
C ARG A 29 10.69 -16.68 -12.57
N LEU A 30 10.61 -16.37 -13.86
CA LEU A 30 9.53 -15.53 -14.40
C LEU A 30 8.35 -16.40 -14.80
N LYS A 31 7.12 -15.89 -14.70
CA LYS A 31 5.91 -16.65 -15.09
C LYS A 31 5.99 -17.16 -16.54
N LYS A 32 6.59 -16.37 -17.45
CA LYS A 32 6.87 -16.76 -18.84
C LYS A 32 7.79 -17.99 -18.98
N ASP A 33 8.70 -18.22 -18.03
CA ASP A 33 9.69 -19.30 -18.06
C ASP A 33 9.17 -20.58 -17.37
N ALA A 34 7.98 -20.52 -16.76
CA ALA A 34 7.44 -21.60 -15.94
C ALA A 34 6.05 -22.05 -16.37
N MET A 35 5.25 -21.18 -17.00
CA MET A 35 3.82 -21.44 -17.22
C MET A 35 3.40 -21.01 -18.62
N GLN A 36 3.38 -21.96 -19.57
CA GLN A 36 2.98 -21.73 -20.96
C GLN A 36 1.46 -21.59 -21.16
N ASN A 37 0.65 -22.11 -20.22
CA ASN A 37 -0.81 -22.20 -20.35
C ASN A 37 -1.59 -21.21 -19.45
N ILE A 38 -0.92 -20.22 -18.86
CA ILE A 38 -1.60 -19.20 -18.04
C ILE A 38 -1.94 -17.97 -18.88
N PRO A 39 -3.21 -17.51 -18.86
CA PRO A 39 -3.59 -16.26 -19.50
C PRO A 39 -2.79 -15.06 -18.97
N PRO A 40 -2.50 -14.05 -19.80
CA PRO A 40 -1.76 -12.87 -19.37
C PRO A 40 -2.49 -12.12 -18.25
N LYS A 41 -1.74 -11.59 -17.28
CA LYS A 41 -2.30 -10.68 -16.25
C LYS A 41 -2.66 -9.35 -16.93
N THR A 42 -3.93 -8.97 -16.89
CA THR A 42 -4.37 -7.61 -17.23
C THR A 42 -4.58 -6.82 -15.95
N GLU A 43 -3.98 -5.64 -15.85
CA GLU A 43 -4.17 -4.70 -14.75
C GLU A 43 -4.96 -3.50 -15.28
N LYS A 44 -6.08 -3.17 -14.63
CA LYS A 44 -6.93 -2.04 -14.99
C LYS A 44 -7.11 -1.15 -13.78
N MET A 45 -6.74 0.11 -13.92
CA MET A 45 -6.97 1.14 -12.91
C MET A 45 -8.32 1.78 -13.18
N VAL A 46 -9.26 1.61 -12.26
CA VAL A 46 -10.59 2.24 -12.34
C VAL A 46 -10.63 3.40 -11.37
N PRO A 47 -10.56 4.67 -11.84
CA PRO A 47 -10.75 5.81 -10.96
C PRO A 47 -12.19 5.83 -10.45
N VAL A 48 -12.36 6.08 -9.16
CA VAL A 48 -13.67 6.21 -8.51
C VAL A 48 -13.70 7.49 -7.69
N GLU A 49 -14.88 8.10 -7.64
CA GLU A 49 -15.13 9.28 -6.81
C GLU A 49 -15.50 8.86 -5.38
N LEU A 50 -15.29 9.76 -4.41
CA LEU A 50 -15.74 9.55 -3.05
C LEU A 50 -17.26 9.77 -2.98
N SER A 51 -17.97 8.86 -2.32
CA SER A 51 -19.37 9.09 -1.97
C SER A 51 -19.53 10.32 -1.05
N PRO A 52 -20.72 10.94 -0.95
CA PRO A 52 -20.93 12.12 -0.13
C PRO A 52 -20.46 11.96 1.33
N ILE A 53 -20.77 10.80 1.94
CA ILE A 53 -20.36 10.45 3.31
C ILE A 53 -18.83 10.28 3.44
N GLN A 54 -18.18 9.65 2.45
CA GLN A 54 -16.73 9.54 2.44
C GLN A 54 -16.08 10.91 2.30
N ALA A 55 -16.59 11.77 1.42
CA ALA A 55 -16.06 13.12 1.21
C ALA A 55 -16.22 13.99 2.47
N GLU A 56 -17.33 13.87 3.18
CA GLU A 56 -17.54 14.52 4.47
C GLU A 56 -16.50 14.09 5.51
N TYR A 57 -16.30 12.79 5.69
CA TYR A 57 -15.35 12.26 6.66
C TYR A 57 -13.90 12.56 6.28
N TYR A 58 -13.59 12.48 4.98
CA TYR A 58 -12.29 12.83 4.44
C TYR A 58 -11.96 14.30 4.74
N ARG A 59 -12.91 15.23 4.51
CA ARG A 59 -12.77 16.64 4.88
C ARG A 59 -12.63 16.82 6.40
N ALA A 60 -13.45 16.16 7.20
CA ALA A 60 -13.41 16.24 8.66
C ALA A 60 -12.06 15.77 9.24
N MET A 61 -11.45 14.72 8.66
CA MET A 61 -10.13 14.24 9.05
C MET A 61 -9.00 15.23 8.72
N LEU A 62 -9.06 15.85 7.53
CA LEU A 62 -8.07 16.84 7.12
C LEU A 62 -8.12 18.11 7.97
N THR A 63 -9.32 18.57 8.33
CA THR A 63 -9.52 19.75 9.18
C THR A 63 -9.38 19.45 10.68
N LYS A 64 -9.08 18.21 11.05
CA LYS A 64 -9.00 17.73 12.45
C LYS A 64 -10.29 18.00 13.24
N ASN A 65 -11.44 18.04 12.57
CA ASN A 65 -12.74 18.20 13.22
C ASN A 65 -13.24 16.85 13.76
N TYR A 66 -12.63 16.42 14.87
CA TYR A 66 -12.88 15.11 15.47
C TYR A 66 -14.27 14.96 16.09
N GLN A 67 -15.04 16.04 16.27
CA GLN A 67 -16.39 15.95 16.86
C GLN A 67 -17.39 15.25 15.94
N ILE A 68 -17.28 15.47 14.63
CA ILE A 68 -18.12 14.79 13.63
C ILE A 68 -17.78 13.29 13.58
N LEU A 69 -16.50 12.95 13.77
CA LEU A 69 -16.00 11.58 13.69
C LEU A 69 -16.37 10.74 14.92
N ARG A 70 -16.50 11.37 16.10
CA ARG A 70 -16.89 10.73 17.38
C ARG A 70 -18.32 10.21 17.43
N ASN A 71 -19.19 10.70 16.55
CA ASN A 71 -20.61 10.35 16.58
C ASN A 71 -20.94 9.07 15.80
N ILE A 72 -19.95 8.46 15.15
CA ILE A 72 -20.12 7.33 14.22
C ILE A 72 -20.14 5.98 14.97
N GLY A 73 -19.61 5.92 16.19
CA GLY A 73 -19.39 4.70 16.97
C GLY A 73 -19.83 4.90 18.41
N LYS A 74 -21.14 4.86 18.67
CA LYS A 74 -21.63 4.85 20.05
C LYS A 74 -21.05 3.63 20.78
N GLY A 75 -20.17 3.88 21.75
CA GLY A 75 -19.65 2.84 22.66
C GLY A 75 -18.27 2.26 22.34
N VAL A 76 -17.55 2.76 21.34
CA VAL A 76 -16.16 2.32 21.07
C VAL A 76 -15.18 3.30 21.75
N PRO A 77 -14.16 2.81 22.47
CA PRO A 77 -13.17 3.68 23.09
C PRO A 77 -12.42 4.48 22.02
N GLN A 78 -12.34 5.79 22.25
CA GLN A 78 -11.72 6.78 21.37
C GLN A 78 -10.33 6.32 20.90
N GLN A 79 -10.23 5.84 19.66
CA GLN A 79 -8.93 5.54 19.08
C GLN A 79 -8.21 6.83 18.73
N SER A 80 -6.95 6.90 19.18
CA SER A 80 -6.07 8.02 18.89
C SER A 80 -5.89 8.19 17.38
N MET A 81 -6.39 9.30 16.83
CA MET A 81 -6.29 9.66 15.41
C MET A 81 -4.91 10.25 15.04
N LEU A 82 -3.84 9.81 15.70
CA LEU A 82 -2.46 10.27 15.44
C LEU A 82 -1.98 9.92 14.02
N ASN A 83 -2.44 8.79 13.47
CA ASN A 83 -2.07 8.37 12.12
C ASN A 83 -3.16 8.75 11.10
N ILE A 84 -3.20 10.03 10.72
CA ILE A 84 -4.18 10.59 9.78
C ILE A 84 -4.13 9.87 8.42
N VAL A 85 -2.94 9.54 7.89
CA VAL A 85 -2.80 8.87 6.59
C VAL A 85 -3.49 7.51 6.59
N MET A 86 -3.37 6.75 7.67
CA MET A 86 -4.05 5.45 7.78
C MET A 86 -5.58 5.61 7.84
N GLN A 87 -6.08 6.63 8.54
CA GLN A 87 -7.54 6.86 8.64
C GLN A 87 -8.12 7.34 7.30
N LEU A 88 -7.41 8.20 6.55
CA LEU A 88 -7.83 8.59 5.20
C LEU A 88 -7.94 7.39 4.26
N ARG A 89 -6.99 6.44 4.32
CA ARG A 89 -7.07 5.18 3.55
C ARG A 89 -8.30 4.36 3.91
N LYS A 90 -8.67 4.30 5.20
CA LYS A 90 -9.87 3.58 5.65
C LYS A 90 -11.15 4.25 5.13
N VAL A 91 -11.26 5.58 5.15
CA VAL A 91 -12.41 6.31 4.60
C VAL A 91 -12.58 6.01 3.11
N CYS A 92 -11.48 6.04 2.34
CA CYS A 92 -11.52 5.72 0.91
C CYS A 92 -11.99 4.28 0.63
N ASN A 93 -11.64 3.34 1.50
CA ASN A 93 -12.10 1.95 1.37
C ASN A 93 -13.58 1.79 1.75
N HIS A 94 -13.95 2.22 2.96
CA HIS A 94 -15.33 2.22 3.43
C HIS A 94 -15.50 3.08 4.70
N PRO A 95 -16.51 3.98 4.78
CA PRO A 95 -16.73 4.85 5.95
C PRO A 95 -16.79 4.13 7.30
N TYR A 96 -17.40 2.94 7.35
CA TYR A 96 -17.59 2.18 8.59
C TYR A 96 -16.31 1.51 9.13
N LEU A 97 -15.19 1.59 8.42
CA LEU A 97 -13.89 1.17 8.94
C LEU A 97 -13.30 2.18 9.92
N ILE A 98 -13.91 3.35 10.05
CA ILE A 98 -13.57 4.33 11.07
C ILE A 98 -14.34 3.99 12.34
N PRO A 99 -13.66 3.58 13.42
CA PRO A 99 -14.30 3.48 14.72
C PRO A 99 -14.66 4.90 15.17
N GLY A 100 -15.94 5.15 15.44
CA GLY A 100 -16.35 6.41 16.09
C GLY A 100 -16.17 6.36 17.60
#